data_AF-A0A3P5ZFL0-F1
#
_entry.id   AF-A0A3P5ZFL0-F1
#
_cell.length_a   1.000
_cell.length_b   1.000
_cell.length_c   1.000
_cell.angle_alpha   90.00
_cell.angle_beta   90.00
_cell.angle_gamma   90.00
#
_symmetry.space_group_name_H-M   'P 1'
#
loop_
_entity.id
_entity.type
_entity.pdbx_description
1 polymer ?
#
loop_
_entity_poly.entity_id
_entity_poly.type
_entity_poly.pdbx_seq_one_letter_code
_entity_poly.pdbx_strand_id
1 'polypeptide(L)'
;MARVSILLCLVILVTLGFVGSLSYAHDTEVTSKDVESSQKETEVVHKSKHEEKGGEKVNDDHKAGSDVDKKDKKKEHDVHKKDDHHEKKEHDDGDKKKSAHQHKHGSEKDDDDDEDDEKKHKDKKKGEHDDDEDESDTDDDTDDDTDDDDDDDDKDEVDADDNEKDNIGLYELKKGNITIKLTNWGASIMSLHFPDKNGKAGDIVLGYDSVKSYKTDKVYFGATVGRVANRIGKAQFKLNGKEYKTTANDGKNTLHGGKKGFGDVVWGVKKHKYDGKKPHIVFTYTSPDGDQGFPGEVNVTVTYKLDKENELSVVMEAKPKDKATPINLAHHSYWNLGGHNAGDILSEEIQILGSSYTPVDGELIPTGEISPVKGTSYDFLQLRPIKDNMKDLKAGYDINYCLDGKADKMRKIVELIDKKSGRKMELSGNQPGLQFYTGGMLKDIKGKNGTTYQAFAGLCLETQGYPNSVNNPKFPSQIVEPGKTYKHTMLFKFSIVS
;
A
#
# COMPACT_ATOMS: atom_id res chain seq x y z
N MET A 1 23.18 -75.80 28.59
CA MET A 1 23.02 -75.88 27.11
C MET A 1 22.88 -74.46 26.57
N ALA A 2 23.14 -74.21 25.27
CA ALA A 2 23.49 -72.87 24.78
C ALA A 2 22.69 -72.39 23.55
N ARG A 3 22.53 -71.05 23.42
CA ARG A 3 22.56 -70.17 22.20
C ARG A 3 22.11 -68.74 22.65
N VAL A 4 22.79 -67.60 22.40
CA VAL A 4 23.37 -66.97 21.16
C VAL A 4 22.28 -66.24 20.33
N SER A 5 22.37 -64.96 19.89
CA SER A 5 23.23 -63.76 20.14
C SER A 5 22.53 -62.49 19.52
N ILE A 6 22.60 -61.26 20.07
CA ILE A 6 23.55 -60.12 19.84
C ILE A 6 23.71 -59.74 18.33
N LEU A 7 23.42 -58.54 17.76
CA LEU A 7 23.47 -57.07 18.08
C LEU A 7 24.74 -56.34 17.53
N LEU A 8 24.71 -54.99 17.38
CA LEU A 8 25.69 -53.98 16.87
C LEU A 8 25.55 -53.64 15.34
N CYS A 9 25.64 -52.40 14.79
CA CYS A 9 26.38 -51.11 14.99
C CYS A 9 27.50 -50.91 13.91
N LEU A 10 28.01 -49.73 13.49
CA LEU A 10 27.66 -48.27 13.44
C LEU A 10 28.84 -47.57 12.63
N VAL A 11 28.84 -46.24 12.41
CA VAL A 11 30.03 -45.33 12.16
C VAL A 11 30.53 -45.01 10.70
N ILE A 12 30.23 -43.76 10.25
CA ILE A 12 31.08 -42.65 9.69
C ILE A 12 31.79 -42.69 8.28
N LEU A 13 31.66 -41.51 7.61
CA LEU A 13 32.35 -40.82 6.48
C LEU A 13 33.75 -41.24 5.98
N VAL A 14 34.01 -41.01 4.66
CA VAL A 14 35.00 -40.04 4.13
C VAL A 14 34.77 -39.73 2.62
N THR A 15 35.28 -38.61 2.12
CA THR A 15 35.08 -38.07 0.76
C THR A 15 36.19 -38.41 -0.24
N LEU A 16 35.84 -38.75 -1.49
CA LEU A 16 36.29 -38.10 -2.75
C LEU A 16 35.65 -38.80 -3.97
N GLY A 17 35.44 -38.07 -5.06
CA GLY A 17 34.60 -38.51 -6.18
C GLY A 17 35.36 -39.04 -7.41
N PHE A 18 34.62 -39.66 -8.34
CA PHE A 18 35.04 -39.85 -9.72
C PHE A 18 33.86 -39.68 -10.68
N VAL A 19 34.14 -39.31 -11.94
CA VAL A 19 33.12 -39.02 -12.96
C VAL A 19 32.59 -40.30 -13.59
N GLY A 20 31.28 -40.39 -13.81
CA GLY A 20 30.63 -41.52 -14.48
C GLY A 20 29.33 -41.10 -15.17
N SER A 21 29.41 -40.77 -16.45
CA SER A 21 28.26 -40.39 -17.27
C SER A 21 27.44 -41.61 -17.67
N LEU A 22 26.16 -41.65 -17.33
CA LEU A 22 25.17 -42.46 -18.06
C LEU A 22 23.92 -41.62 -18.35
N SER A 23 23.59 -41.54 -19.63
CA SER A 23 22.28 -41.08 -20.09
C SER A 23 21.32 -42.27 -20.09
N TYR A 24 20.07 -42.03 -19.69
CA TYR A 24 18.94 -42.83 -20.15
C TYR A 24 17.77 -41.89 -20.41
N ALA A 25 17.30 -41.87 -21.65
CA ALA A 25 16.11 -41.14 -22.03
C ALA A 25 14.86 -41.95 -21.69
N HIS A 26 13.75 -41.25 -21.46
CA HIS A 26 12.46 -41.76 -21.89
C HIS A 26 11.54 -40.59 -22.23
N ASP A 27 11.01 -40.60 -23.45
CA ASP A 27 10.19 -39.52 -23.98
C ASP A 27 8.77 -39.53 -23.39
N THR A 28 8.13 -38.37 -23.43
CA THR A 28 6.68 -38.24 -23.55
C THR A 28 6.40 -36.96 -24.32
N GLU A 29 5.94 -37.10 -25.57
CA GLU A 29 5.64 -35.98 -26.45
C GLU A 29 4.44 -35.17 -25.94
N VAL A 30 4.46 -33.86 -26.16
CA VAL A 30 3.26 -33.02 -26.19
C VAL A 30 3.16 -32.45 -27.60
N THR A 31 2.14 -32.87 -28.34
CA THR A 31 1.99 -32.54 -29.77
C THR A 31 1.55 -31.09 -29.97
N SER A 32 2.36 -30.27 -30.66
CA SER A 32 1.97 -28.93 -31.13
C SER A 32 1.62 -28.93 -32.62
N LYS A 33 0.38 -28.56 -32.92
CA LYS A 33 -0.21 -28.28 -34.24
C LYS A 33 -1.31 -27.23 -34.03
N ASP A 34 -1.47 -26.17 -34.81
CA ASP A 34 -0.64 -25.58 -35.88
C ASP A 34 -0.39 -24.09 -35.47
N VAL A 35 0.18 -23.11 -36.21
CA VAL A 35 0.33 -22.83 -37.65
C VAL A 35 1.60 -22.00 -37.87
N GLU A 36 2.41 -22.32 -38.89
CA GLU A 36 3.34 -21.35 -39.50
C GLU A 36 2.64 -20.58 -40.62
N SER A 37 2.83 -19.26 -40.69
CA SER A 37 2.56 -18.48 -41.91
C SER A 37 3.41 -17.22 -41.98
N SER A 38 4.00 -16.99 -43.16
CA SER A 38 4.51 -15.70 -43.64
C SER A 38 5.48 -14.93 -42.73
N GLN A 39 6.71 -15.44 -42.59
CA GLN A 39 7.85 -14.53 -42.81
C GLN A 39 7.98 -14.28 -44.32
N LYS A 40 8.25 -13.03 -44.72
CA LYS A 40 8.64 -12.72 -46.09
C LYS A 40 9.58 -11.51 -46.10
N GLU A 41 10.78 -11.71 -46.61
CA GLU A 41 11.80 -10.68 -46.71
C GLU A 41 11.48 -9.72 -47.86
N THR A 42 11.80 -8.43 -47.66
CA THR A 42 12.09 -7.49 -48.74
C THR A 42 13.25 -6.59 -48.32
N GLU A 43 14.47 -6.96 -48.71
CA GLU A 43 15.55 -5.97 -48.80
C GLU A 43 15.18 -4.91 -49.83
N VAL A 44 15.32 -3.63 -49.47
CA VAL A 44 15.35 -2.53 -50.45
C VAL A 44 16.67 -1.77 -50.26
N VAL A 45 17.63 -2.06 -51.13
CA VAL A 45 18.92 -1.37 -51.16
C VAL A 45 18.72 0.05 -51.68
N HIS A 46 19.22 1.04 -50.95
CA HIS A 46 19.54 2.36 -51.52
C HIS A 46 20.94 2.81 -51.12
N LYS A 47 21.77 3.05 -52.15
CA LYS A 47 23.08 3.67 -52.02
C LYS A 47 22.94 5.18 -52.19
N SER A 48 23.56 5.95 -51.31
CA SER A 48 24.10 7.28 -51.65
C SER A 48 25.55 7.36 -51.16
N LYS A 49 26.33 8.30 -51.69
CA LYS A 49 27.81 8.19 -51.72
C LYS A 49 28.49 9.55 -51.72
N HIS A 50 29.45 9.77 -50.80
CA HIS A 50 30.32 10.98 -50.71
C HIS A 50 29.55 12.30 -50.44
N GLU A 51 30.14 13.39 -49.92
CA GLU A 51 31.56 13.81 -49.88
C GLU A 51 32.25 13.74 -48.51
N GLU A 52 33.59 13.73 -48.58
CA GLU A 52 34.53 13.87 -47.48
C GLU A 52 35.53 14.98 -47.87
N LYS A 53 35.75 15.97 -47.00
CA LYS A 53 36.81 16.98 -47.13
C LYS A 53 37.42 17.20 -45.75
N GLY A 54 38.71 16.89 -45.61
CA GLY A 54 39.47 16.98 -44.36
C GLY A 54 40.48 18.12 -44.34
N GLY A 55 41.39 18.05 -43.37
CA GLY A 55 42.43 19.06 -43.08
C GLY A 55 42.18 19.76 -41.73
N GLU A 56 43.18 19.94 -40.86
CA GLU A 56 44.52 19.35 -40.82
C GLU A 56 45.04 19.28 -39.36
N LYS A 57 46.23 18.70 -39.14
CA LYS A 57 46.93 18.58 -37.84
C LYS A 57 47.87 19.77 -37.57
N VAL A 58 48.68 19.63 -36.50
CA VAL A 58 49.84 20.42 -36.01
C VAL A 58 49.46 21.21 -34.74
N ASN A 59 49.87 20.81 -33.52
CA ASN A 59 51.22 20.82 -32.89
C ASN A 59 51.72 22.27 -32.65
N ASP A 60 52.54 22.67 -31.67
CA ASP A 60 53.12 22.15 -30.40
C ASP A 60 53.70 23.41 -29.68
N ASP A 61 54.05 23.52 -28.39
CA ASP A 61 53.87 22.82 -27.10
C ASP A 61 54.46 23.81 -26.01
N HIS A 62 54.83 23.37 -24.80
CA HIS A 62 55.78 24.01 -23.85
C HIS A 62 55.28 25.28 -23.09
N LYS A 63 55.80 25.66 -21.90
CA LYS A 63 56.50 24.93 -20.79
C LYS A 63 56.59 25.80 -19.52
N ALA A 64 56.60 25.14 -18.35
CA ALA A 64 57.44 25.38 -17.15
C ALA A 64 57.50 26.74 -16.40
N GLY A 65 57.72 26.65 -15.07
CA GLY A 65 58.12 27.72 -14.13
C GLY A 65 57.12 27.88 -12.95
N SER A 66 57.42 27.64 -11.67
CA SER A 66 58.47 28.15 -10.74
C SER A 66 58.26 29.64 -10.35
N ASP A 67 58.32 30.09 -9.09
CA ASP A 67 58.85 29.45 -7.87
C ASP A 67 58.49 30.20 -6.54
N VAL A 68 58.93 29.68 -5.38
CA VAL A 68 59.40 30.41 -4.16
C VAL A 68 58.40 31.10 -3.16
N ASP A 69 58.12 30.37 -2.05
CA ASP A 69 58.56 30.66 -0.65
C ASP A 69 57.77 31.59 0.35
N LYS A 70 58.03 31.34 1.66
CA LYS A 70 57.74 32.07 2.93
C LYS A 70 56.26 32.11 3.42
N LYS A 71 55.89 31.54 4.59
CA LYS A 71 56.34 31.62 6.01
C LYS A 71 55.66 32.73 6.83
N ASP A 72 54.85 32.33 7.83
CA ASP A 72 55.07 32.68 9.24
C ASP A 72 54.28 31.75 10.21
N LYS A 73 54.96 31.19 11.23
CA LYS A 73 54.83 31.46 12.70
C LYS A 73 53.48 31.01 13.33
N LYS A 74 53.47 29.99 14.20
CA LYS A 74 53.76 30.00 15.67
C LYS A 74 52.62 30.64 16.51
N LYS A 75 52.20 30.10 17.66
CA LYS A 75 52.63 28.89 18.42
C LYS A 75 51.52 28.41 19.39
N GLU A 76 51.70 27.25 20.05
CA GLU A 76 50.78 26.75 21.08
C GLU A 76 50.80 27.56 22.38
N HIS A 77 49.78 27.37 23.22
CA HIS A 77 49.93 27.33 24.68
C HIS A 77 49.00 26.25 25.28
N ASP A 78 49.43 25.65 26.39
CA ASP A 78 48.85 24.45 27.00
C ASP A 78 49.03 24.48 28.54
N VAL A 79 48.40 23.51 29.24
CA VAL A 79 48.61 23.09 30.64
C VAL A 79 48.04 23.97 31.76
N HIS A 80 46.93 23.51 32.35
CA HIS A 80 46.95 23.08 33.77
C HIS A 80 45.99 21.92 34.10
N LYS A 81 46.13 21.36 35.31
CA LYS A 81 45.67 20.01 35.70
C LYS A 81 44.84 20.00 36.98
N LYS A 82 43.96 18.97 37.08
CA LYS A 82 43.52 18.28 38.33
C LYS A 82 42.75 19.18 39.33
N ASP A 83 42.13 18.68 40.41
CA ASP A 83 42.03 17.37 41.10
C ASP A 83 40.53 17.01 41.28
N ASP A 84 40.05 15.95 41.96
CA ASP A 84 40.29 14.50 42.00
C ASP A 84 39.32 13.93 43.10
N HIS A 85 38.77 12.73 42.91
CA HIS A 85 38.26 11.77 43.92
C HIS A 85 36.90 11.85 44.72
N HIS A 86 36.24 10.67 44.74
CA HIS A 86 35.29 10.02 45.69
C HIS A 86 33.88 10.62 46.00
N GLU A 87 32.90 9.86 46.56
CA GLU A 87 32.35 8.48 46.36
C GLU A 87 31.23 8.19 47.41
N LYS A 88 30.41 7.13 47.21
CA LYS A 88 29.48 6.46 48.18
C LYS A 88 28.21 7.28 48.56
N LYS A 89 26.98 6.74 48.39
CA LYS A 89 26.23 5.65 49.10
C LYS A 89 25.77 6.10 50.51
N GLU A 90 24.57 5.75 51.02
CA GLU A 90 23.48 4.87 50.55
C GLU A 90 22.14 5.69 50.48
N HIS A 91 20.87 5.31 50.76
CA HIS A 91 20.14 4.10 51.22
C HIS A 91 18.63 4.18 50.80
N ASP A 92 17.79 3.27 51.29
CA ASP A 92 16.36 3.05 51.01
C ASP A 92 15.43 3.95 51.90
N ASP A 93 14.08 3.87 51.98
CA ASP A 93 13.04 2.93 51.51
C ASP A 93 11.63 3.60 51.57
N GLY A 94 10.51 2.88 51.33
CA GLY A 94 9.29 3.10 52.17
C GLY A 94 7.91 3.44 51.57
N ASP A 95 7.36 2.59 50.70
CA ASP A 95 5.95 2.11 50.64
C ASP A 95 4.66 2.96 50.90
N LYS A 96 3.79 2.97 49.85
CA LYS A 96 2.35 2.56 49.80
C LYS A 96 1.22 3.14 50.72
N LYS A 97 0.15 3.60 50.02
CA LYS A 97 -1.32 3.31 50.17
C LYS A 97 -2.24 4.07 51.18
N LYS A 98 -3.30 4.66 50.58
CA LYS A 98 -4.75 4.62 50.90
C LYS A 98 -5.29 4.94 52.33
N SER A 99 -6.21 5.92 52.42
CA SER A 99 -7.57 5.72 52.98
C SER A 99 -8.54 6.84 52.51
N ALA A 100 -9.81 6.83 52.95
CA ALA A 100 -10.88 7.78 52.59
C ALA A 100 -11.90 8.00 53.74
N HIS A 101 -12.97 8.79 53.48
CA HIS A 101 -14.13 9.11 54.37
C HIS A 101 -13.89 10.15 55.49
N GLN A 102 -14.88 10.90 56.03
CA GLN A 102 -16.21 11.39 55.55
C GLN A 102 -16.85 12.35 56.61
N HIS A 103 -17.73 13.29 56.20
CA HIS A 103 -18.94 13.85 56.89
C HIS A 103 -19.08 15.38 57.15
N LYS A 104 -20.26 15.92 56.73
CA LYS A 104 -21.23 16.83 57.44
C LYS A 104 -20.76 18.20 57.99
N HIS A 105 -21.58 19.25 58.19
CA HIS A 105 -23.01 19.65 57.96
C HIS A 105 -22.97 21.14 57.49
N GLY A 106 -23.99 21.86 57.01
CA GLY A 106 -25.42 21.63 56.73
C GLY A 106 -26.18 22.99 56.66
N SER A 107 -27.39 23.04 56.06
CA SER A 107 -28.46 24.09 56.16
C SER A 107 -28.09 25.54 55.74
N GLU A 108 -28.95 26.46 55.28
CA GLU A 108 -30.41 26.66 55.06
C GLU A 108 -30.57 27.33 53.65
N LYS A 109 -31.70 27.63 52.99
CA LYS A 109 -33.13 27.26 52.86
C LYS A 109 -33.77 28.46 52.07
N ASP A 110 -35.10 28.51 51.88
CA ASP A 110 -35.90 29.60 51.28
C ASP A 110 -35.96 29.61 49.73
N ASP A 111 -37.11 29.91 49.13
CA ASP A 111 -38.39 29.15 49.04
C ASP A 111 -39.26 29.82 47.89
N ASP A 112 -40.39 29.22 47.49
CA ASP A 112 -41.49 29.74 46.62
C ASP A 112 -41.16 30.05 45.11
N ASP A 113 -42.00 30.07 44.06
CA ASP A 113 -43.33 29.58 43.58
C ASP A 113 -43.68 30.51 42.34
N ASP A 114 -44.57 30.29 41.35
CA ASP A 114 -45.37 29.13 40.90
C ASP A 114 -45.84 29.25 39.40
N GLU A 115 -46.45 28.17 38.89
CA GLU A 115 -47.50 27.99 37.83
C GLU A 115 -47.55 28.71 36.43
N ASP A 116 -47.78 27.87 35.39
CA ASP A 116 -48.70 27.88 34.22
C ASP A 116 -49.32 29.16 33.57
N ASP A 117 -49.45 29.14 32.22
CA ASP A 117 -50.76 28.95 31.51
C ASP A 117 -50.56 28.58 30.00
N GLU A 118 -51.63 28.09 29.36
CA GLU A 118 -51.72 27.59 27.98
C GLU A 118 -51.93 28.67 26.88
N LYS A 119 -51.62 28.34 25.60
CA LYS A 119 -52.65 27.96 24.59
C LYS A 119 -52.12 27.67 23.17
N LYS A 120 -52.92 26.93 22.41
CA LYS A 120 -52.77 26.62 20.97
C LYS A 120 -53.66 27.57 20.15
N HIS A 121 -53.36 27.80 18.87
CA HIS A 121 -54.40 27.91 17.81
C HIS A 121 -53.85 27.57 16.40
N LYS A 122 -54.69 27.61 15.35
CA LYS A 122 -54.61 26.68 14.20
C LYS A 122 -55.36 27.17 12.93
N ASP A 123 -54.97 26.65 11.75
CA ASP A 123 -55.70 26.50 10.45
C ASP A 123 -55.93 27.67 9.44
N LYS A 124 -55.71 27.35 8.13
CA LYS A 124 -56.37 27.84 6.86
C LYS A 124 -56.06 29.29 6.38
N LYS A 125 -56.21 29.72 5.09
CA LYS A 125 -56.62 29.19 3.74
C LYS A 125 -55.43 29.29 2.73
N LYS A 126 -55.40 28.94 1.42
CA LYS A 126 -56.30 28.50 0.29
C LYS A 126 -56.96 29.55 -0.67
N GLY A 127 -56.45 29.59 -1.92
CA GLY A 127 -56.97 30.14 -3.21
C GLY A 127 -55.84 30.00 -4.27
N GLU A 128 -55.99 29.73 -5.58
CA GLU A 128 -57.09 29.92 -6.58
C GLU A 128 -57.39 31.41 -6.83
N HIS A 129 -57.46 31.94 -8.06
CA HIS A 129 -57.35 31.38 -9.44
C HIS A 129 -56.58 32.45 -10.32
N ASP A 130 -56.50 32.60 -11.67
CA ASP A 130 -57.21 32.14 -12.89
C ASP A 130 -56.21 31.97 -14.10
N ASP A 131 -56.66 32.04 -15.37
CA ASP A 131 -56.02 31.61 -16.64
C ASP A 131 -55.62 32.76 -17.64
N ASP A 132 -54.89 32.45 -18.75
CA ASP A 132 -55.20 32.79 -20.17
C ASP A 132 -54.00 32.70 -21.17
N GLU A 133 -54.31 32.54 -22.46
CA GLU A 133 -53.41 32.31 -23.62
C GLU A 133 -53.21 33.61 -24.47
N ASP A 134 -52.16 33.71 -25.32
CA ASP A 134 -52.29 33.74 -26.81
C ASP A 134 -50.91 33.95 -27.54
N GLU A 135 -50.89 33.80 -28.86
CA GLU A 135 -49.72 33.71 -29.76
C GLU A 135 -49.18 35.05 -30.32
N SER A 136 -47.92 35.07 -30.81
CA SER A 136 -47.59 35.31 -32.25
C SER A 136 -46.10 35.62 -32.53
N ASP A 137 -45.67 35.32 -33.75
CA ASP A 137 -44.29 35.18 -34.22
C ASP A 137 -43.54 36.48 -34.55
N THR A 138 -42.21 36.40 -34.68
CA THR A 138 -41.54 36.62 -35.98
C THR A 138 -40.08 36.17 -36.00
N ASP A 139 -39.65 35.79 -37.20
CA ASP A 139 -38.31 35.38 -37.65
C ASP A 139 -37.31 36.59 -37.65
N ASP A 140 -36.02 36.51 -38.02
CA ASP A 140 -35.26 35.51 -38.77
C ASP A 140 -33.73 35.68 -38.49
N ASP A 141 -32.90 35.14 -39.39
CA ASP A 141 -31.45 35.31 -39.62
C ASP A 141 -30.50 34.29 -38.95
N THR A 142 -29.47 33.92 -39.72
CA THR A 142 -28.82 32.60 -39.70
C THR A 142 -27.30 32.65 -39.46
N ASP A 143 -26.62 31.54 -39.81
CA ASP A 143 -25.19 31.30 -39.98
C ASP A 143 -24.56 30.64 -38.73
N ASP A 144 -24.39 29.31 -38.68
CA ASP A 144 -23.65 28.38 -39.57
C ASP A 144 -22.13 28.38 -39.30
N ASP A 145 -21.68 27.31 -38.66
CA ASP A 145 -20.29 26.86 -38.51
C ASP A 145 -20.38 25.39 -38.04
N THR A 146 -20.14 24.44 -38.95
CA THR A 146 -20.13 22.99 -38.68
C THR A 146 -18.72 22.47 -38.33
N ASP A 147 -18.66 21.20 -37.92
CA ASP A 147 -17.44 20.38 -37.79
C ASP A 147 -16.52 20.76 -36.60
N ASP A 148 -15.79 19.85 -35.94
CA ASP A 148 -15.53 18.43 -36.23
C ASP A 148 -16.10 17.47 -35.14
N ASP A 149 -16.78 16.40 -35.56
CA ASP A 149 -17.12 15.24 -34.71
C ASP A 149 -16.01 14.17 -34.76
N ASP A 150 -15.01 14.29 -33.87
CA ASP A 150 -13.87 13.36 -33.75
C ASP A 150 -14.25 12.11 -32.90
N ASP A 151 -15.29 11.38 -33.34
CA ASP A 151 -15.84 10.18 -32.69
C ASP A 151 -14.96 8.94 -33.02
N ASP A 152 -13.77 8.93 -32.41
CA ASP A 152 -12.68 7.95 -32.58
C ASP A 152 -13.10 6.56 -32.03
N ASP A 153 -13.83 5.82 -32.87
CA ASP A 153 -14.56 4.55 -32.61
C ASP A 153 -13.64 3.33 -32.40
N ASP A 154 -12.82 3.41 -31.35
CA ASP A 154 -11.69 2.54 -30.98
C ASP A 154 -12.17 1.15 -30.46
N LYS A 155 -12.79 0.37 -31.35
CA LYS A 155 -13.42 -0.96 -31.13
C LYS A 155 -12.42 -2.09 -30.83
N ASP A 156 -11.83 -2.06 -29.65
CA ASP A 156 -11.17 -3.22 -28.99
C ASP A 156 -11.75 -3.47 -27.58
N GLU A 157 -13.08 -3.37 -27.44
CA GLU A 157 -13.80 -3.90 -26.26
C GLU A 157 -13.86 -5.43 -26.35
N VAL A 158 -12.90 -6.11 -25.72
CA VAL A 158 -12.93 -7.57 -25.56
C VAL A 158 -13.99 -7.94 -24.53
N ASP A 159 -15.22 -8.19 -24.97
CA ASP A 159 -16.28 -8.76 -24.14
C ASP A 159 -15.87 -10.16 -23.67
N ALA A 160 -15.61 -10.29 -22.37
CA ALA A 160 -15.18 -11.54 -21.76
C ALA A 160 -16.34 -12.55 -21.66
N ASP A 161 -16.19 -13.71 -22.31
CA ASP A 161 -17.12 -14.84 -22.23
C ASP A 161 -17.24 -15.35 -20.78
N ASP A 162 -18.48 -15.60 -20.33
CA ASP A 162 -18.88 -15.85 -18.94
C ASP A 162 -18.56 -17.30 -18.49
N ASN A 163 -17.45 -17.86 -19.01
CA ASN A 163 -17.01 -19.25 -18.87
C ASN A 163 -15.47 -19.42 -18.70
N GLU A 164 -14.71 -18.35 -18.43
CA GLU A 164 -13.27 -18.46 -18.15
C GLU A 164 -12.98 -19.31 -16.88
N LYS A 165 -12.26 -20.42 -17.06
CA LYS A 165 -11.78 -21.30 -15.98
C LYS A 165 -10.53 -20.72 -15.31
N ASP A 166 -10.68 -19.96 -14.22
CA ASP A 166 -9.58 -19.56 -13.31
C ASP A 166 -8.28 -19.12 -14.02
N ASN A 167 -8.38 -18.41 -15.15
CA ASN A 167 -7.23 -18.08 -15.98
C ASN A 167 -6.39 -17.00 -15.30
N ILE A 168 -5.17 -17.38 -14.89
CA ILE A 168 -4.28 -16.51 -14.13
C ILE A 168 -3.32 -15.80 -15.09
N GLY A 169 -3.60 -14.53 -15.33
CA GLY A 169 -2.91 -13.70 -16.31
C GLY A 169 -1.85 -12.78 -15.70
N LEU A 170 -1.09 -12.19 -16.62
CA LEU A 170 -0.20 -11.06 -16.41
C LEU A 170 -0.71 -9.90 -17.27
N TYR A 171 -0.82 -8.72 -16.68
CA TYR A 171 -1.37 -7.53 -17.30
C TYR A 171 -0.39 -6.38 -17.10
N GLU A 172 -0.29 -5.46 -18.06
CA GLU A 172 0.56 -4.27 -17.95
C GLU A 172 -0.26 -3.02 -18.27
N LEU A 173 0.02 -1.91 -17.59
CA LEU A 173 -0.42 -0.57 -17.99
C LEU A 173 0.80 0.31 -18.20
N LYS A 174 0.73 1.23 -19.17
CA LYS A 174 1.84 2.12 -19.52
C LYS A 174 1.37 3.55 -19.79
N LYS A 175 2.05 4.54 -19.18
CA LYS A 175 1.82 5.97 -19.45
C LYS A 175 3.06 6.80 -19.12
N GLY A 176 3.65 7.42 -20.14
CA GLY A 176 4.85 8.24 -19.99
C GLY A 176 5.95 7.47 -19.22
N ASN A 177 6.33 7.98 -18.06
CA ASN A 177 7.37 7.41 -17.21
C ASN A 177 6.95 6.20 -16.35
N ILE A 178 5.65 5.86 -16.27
CA ILE A 178 5.17 4.70 -15.52
C ILE A 178 4.94 3.51 -16.46
N THR A 179 5.48 2.36 -16.06
CA THR A 179 5.06 1.03 -16.55
C THR A 179 4.82 0.14 -15.35
N ILE A 180 3.61 -0.41 -15.23
CA ILE A 180 3.14 -1.19 -14.07
C ILE A 180 2.67 -2.56 -14.54
N LYS A 181 3.17 -3.63 -13.91
CA LYS A 181 2.71 -5.01 -14.15
C LYS A 181 1.85 -5.49 -13.00
N LEU A 182 0.77 -6.18 -13.32
CA LEU A 182 -0.24 -6.69 -12.40
C LEU A 182 -0.58 -8.15 -12.72
N THR A 183 -1.19 -8.84 -11.76
CA THR A 183 -1.84 -10.14 -11.97
C THR A 183 -3.21 -10.16 -11.31
N ASN A 184 -4.13 -10.93 -11.88
CA ASN A 184 -5.46 -11.15 -11.29
C ASN A 184 -5.42 -12.08 -10.07
N TRP A 185 -4.30 -12.74 -9.76
CA TRP A 185 -4.11 -13.32 -8.42
C TRP A 185 -4.02 -12.19 -7.38
N GLY A 186 -5.00 -12.12 -6.48
CA GLY A 186 -5.08 -11.08 -5.45
C GLY A 186 -5.31 -9.65 -5.96
N ALA A 187 -5.62 -9.48 -7.26
CA ALA A 187 -5.60 -8.18 -7.95
C ALA A 187 -4.31 -7.39 -7.62
N SER A 188 -3.15 -8.04 -7.78
CA SER A 188 -1.87 -7.62 -7.19
C SER A 188 -0.98 -6.85 -8.17
N ILE A 189 -0.29 -5.82 -7.68
CA ILE A 189 0.85 -5.19 -8.39
C ILE A 189 2.08 -6.11 -8.25
N MET A 190 2.75 -6.39 -9.37
CA MET A 190 3.97 -7.19 -9.42
C MET A 190 5.24 -6.36 -9.64
N SER A 191 5.17 -5.29 -10.45
CA SER A 191 6.24 -4.29 -10.60
C SER A 191 5.66 -2.93 -10.94
N LEU A 192 6.39 -1.86 -10.59
CA LEU A 192 6.07 -0.49 -10.98
C LEU A 192 7.39 0.23 -11.25
N HIS A 193 7.66 0.51 -12.52
CA HIS A 193 8.88 1.17 -12.97
C HIS A 193 8.69 2.69 -13.03
N PHE A 194 9.66 3.43 -12.49
CA PHE A 194 9.75 4.89 -12.58
C PHE A 194 11.23 5.33 -12.74
N PRO A 195 11.56 6.37 -13.53
CA PRO A 195 12.92 6.91 -13.63
C PRO A 195 13.47 7.39 -12.29
N ASP A 196 14.79 7.43 -12.16
CA ASP A 196 15.50 8.23 -11.15
C ASP A 196 15.85 9.63 -11.72
N LYS A 197 16.54 10.46 -10.95
CA LYS A 197 17.02 11.79 -11.39
C LYS A 197 18.06 11.78 -12.51
N ASN A 198 18.53 10.60 -12.92
CA ASN A 198 19.41 10.38 -14.07
C ASN A 198 18.63 9.81 -15.28
N GLY A 199 17.29 9.73 -15.20
CA GLY A 199 16.43 9.13 -16.22
C GLY A 199 16.37 7.61 -16.21
N LYS A 200 17.05 6.93 -15.26
CA LYS A 200 17.12 5.47 -15.23
C LYS A 200 15.86 4.85 -14.61
N ALA A 201 15.02 4.25 -15.44
CA ALA A 201 13.88 3.46 -14.97
C ALA A 201 14.32 2.35 -14.00
N GLY A 202 13.62 2.27 -12.85
CA GLY A 202 13.82 1.23 -11.85
C GLY A 202 12.48 0.85 -11.22
N ASP A 203 12.35 -0.42 -10.87
CA ASP A 203 11.14 -0.99 -10.25
C ASP A 203 11.14 -0.73 -8.74
N ILE A 204 10.16 0.04 -8.26
CA ILE A 204 10.11 0.62 -6.90
C ILE A 204 9.15 -0.11 -5.94
N VAL A 205 8.65 -1.29 -6.31
CA VAL A 205 7.89 -2.16 -5.40
C VAL A 205 8.56 -3.53 -5.26
N LEU A 206 8.44 -4.17 -4.09
CA LEU A 206 8.91 -5.55 -3.89
C LEU A 206 7.88 -6.55 -4.43
N GLY A 207 8.33 -7.76 -4.78
CA GLY A 207 7.46 -8.84 -5.24
C GLY A 207 8.25 -10.00 -5.86
N TYR A 208 7.59 -10.81 -6.70
CA TYR A 208 8.17 -11.97 -7.38
C TYR A 208 8.10 -11.88 -8.92
N ASP A 209 8.99 -12.59 -9.60
CA ASP A 209 9.04 -12.64 -11.07
C ASP A 209 7.89 -13.44 -11.73
N SER A 210 7.12 -14.25 -10.96
CA SER A 210 6.06 -15.10 -11.51
C SER A 210 4.87 -15.24 -10.58
N VAL A 211 3.66 -15.35 -11.14
CA VAL A 211 2.41 -15.52 -10.35
C VAL A 211 2.40 -16.82 -9.55
N LYS A 212 3.14 -17.85 -9.98
CA LYS A 212 3.32 -19.09 -9.22
C LYS A 212 3.90 -18.85 -7.82
N SER A 213 4.73 -17.83 -7.64
CA SER A 213 5.25 -17.44 -6.33
C SER A 213 4.19 -16.77 -5.45
N TYR A 214 3.35 -15.90 -6.02
CA TYR A 214 2.27 -15.21 -5.30
C TYR A 214 1.23 -16.19 -4.72
N LYS A 215 0.98 -17.32 -5.39
CA LYS A 215 0.17 -18.44 -4.85
C LYS A 215 0.70 -19.05 -3.54
N THR A 216 1.93 -18.72 -3.15
CA THR A 216 2.60 -19.20 -1.94
C THR A 216 3.15 -18.08 -1.07
N ASP A 217 2.77 -16.83 -1.38
CA ASP A 217 3.07 -15.66 -0.55
C ASP A 217 2.39 -15.77 0.82
N LYS A 218 2.96 -15.08 1.80
CA LYS A 218 2.48 -14.95 3.19
C LYS A 218 2.67 -13.53 3.75
N VAL A 219 3.20 -12.62 2.95
CA VAL A 219 3.47 -11.23 3.32
C VAL A 219 2.72 -10.21 2.43
N TYR A 220 1.92 -10.70 1.47
CA TYR A 220 0.93 -9.95 0.68
C TYR A 220 1.52 -8.89 -0.28
N PHE A 221 2.62 -9.20 -0.97
CA PHE A 221 3.28 -8.25 -1.89
C PHE A 221 2.32 -7.70 -2.95
N GLY A 222 2.00 -6.41 -2.86
CA GLY A 222 1.21 -5.69 -3.88
C GLY A 222 -0.27 -6.08 -3.95
N ALA A 223 -0.74 -6.97 -3.07
CA ALA A 223 -2.08 -7.55 -3.14
C ALA A 223 -3.19 -6.60 -2.66
N THR A 224 -4.42 -6.84 -3.10
CA THR A 224 -5.62 -6.24 -2.50
C THR A 224 -6.09 -7.11 -1.33
N VAL A 225 -6.00 -6.58 -0.11
CA VAL A 225 -6.35 -7.31 1.13
C VAL A 225 -7.78 -6.98 1.59
N GLY A 226 -8.49 -8.00 2.08
CA GLY A 226 -9.92 -7.96 2.40
C GLY A 226 -10.49 -9.36 2.62
N ARG A 227 -11.75 -9.56 3.02
CA ARG A 227 -12.86 -8.59 3.17
C ARG A 227 -12.63 -7.51 4.25
N VAL A 228 -11.80 -7.81 5.25
CA VAL A 228 -11.35 -6.86 6.28
C VAL A 228 -9.82 -6.89 6.38
N ALA A 229 -9.18 -5.80 5.95
CA ALA A 229 -7.75 -5.57 6.06
C ALA A 229 -7.30 -5.38 7.52
N ASN A 230 -6.02 -5.69 7.78
CA ASN A 230 -5.41 -5.77 9.10
C ASN A 230 -6.17 -6.75 10.04
N ARG A 231 -6.13 -6.55 11.36
CA ARG A 231 -6.53 -7.55 12.37
C ARG A 231 -7.95 -7.43 12.92
N ILE A 232 -8.61 -8.57 13.13
CA ILE A 232 -9.80 -8.76 13.97
C ILE A 232 -9.39 -9.63 15.17
N GLY A 233 -9.51 -9.06 16.37
CA GLY A 233 -9.15 -9.71 17.62
C GLY A 233 -9.96 -10.98 17.89
N LYS A 234 -9.29 -12.05 18.32
CA LYS A 234 -9.85 -13.37 18.64
C LYS A 234 -10.59 -14.05 17.47
N ALA A 235 -10.39 -13.58 16.24
CA ALA A 235 -11.06 -14.07 15.04
C ALA A 235 -12.60 -14.12 15.16
N GLN A 236 -13.18 -13.11 15.81
CA GLN A 236 -14.63 -12.99 15.96
C GLN A 236 -15.07 -11.53 16.13
N PHE A 237 -16.34 -11.27 15.81
CA PHE A 237 -17.00 -9.98 16.06
C PHE A 237 -18.50 -10.18 16.30
N LYS A 238 -19.22 -9.11 16.68
CA LYS A 238 -20.68 -9.12 16.82
C LYS A 238 -21.32 -8.09 15.91
N LEU A 239 -22.39 -8.48 15.22
CA LEU A 239 -23.16 -7.63 14.33
C LEU A 239 -24.64 -7.96 14.48
N ASN A 240 -25.46 -6.94 14.74
CA ASN A 240 -26.91 -7.03 14.97
C ASN A 240 -27.28 -8.14 15.99
N GLY A 241 -26.57 -8.14 17.12
CA GLY A 241 -26.73 -9.09 18.23
C GLY A 241 -26.10 -10.48 18.01
N LYS A 242 -25.87 -10.89 16.75
CA LYS A 242 -25.29 -12.19 16.41
C LYS A 242 -23.75 -12.16 16.46
N GLU A 243 -23.17 -13.23 17.00
CA GLU A 243 -21.73 -13.47 16.96
C GLU A 243 -21.31 -14.16 15.64
N TYR A 244 -20.23 -13.67 15.06
CA TYR A 244 -19.60 -14.21 13.86
C TYR A 244 -18.16 -14.61 14.19
N LYS A 245 -17.74 -15.78 13.70
CA LYS A 245 -16.38 -16.31 13.88
C LYS A 245 -15.71 -16.38 12.53
N THR A 246 -14.64 -15.62 12.37
CA THR A 246 -13.84 -15.53 11.17
C THR A 246 -12.69 -16.54 11.21
N THR A 247 -12.02 -16.72 10.07
CA THR A 247 -10.95 -17.70 9.95
C THR A 247 -9.68 -17.18 10.62
N ALA A 248 -9.29 -17.77 11.75
CA ALA A 248 -8.02 -17.45 12.40
C ALA A 248 -6.83 -17.89 11.53
N ASN A 249 -5.93 -16.96 11.23
CA ASN A 249 -4.69 -17.16 10.46
C ASN A 249 -3.46 -16.52 11.12
N ASP A 250 -3.63 -15.54 12.02
CA ASP A 250 -2.55 -14.92 12.79
C ASP A 250 -2.72 -15.23 14.30
N GLY A 251 -2.17 -16.36 14.74
CA GLY A 251 -2.34 -16.85 16.11
C GLY A 251 -3.81 -17.13 16.46
N LYS A 252 -4.41 -16.27 17.30
CA LYS A 252 -5.84 -16.32 17.66
C LYS A 252 -6.71 -15.38 16.80
N ASN A 253 -6.09 -14.57 15.95
CA ASN A 253 -6.71 -13.45 15.26
C ASN A 253 -6.95 -13.77 13.78
N THR A 254 -7.89 -13.05 13.16
CA THR A 254 -7.99 -12.98 11.70
C THR A 254 -7.21 -11.77 11.23
N LEU A 255 -6.40 -11.93 10.19
CA LEU A 255 -5.53 -10.93 9.59
C LEU A 255 -5.81 -10.90 8.07
N HIS A 256 -5.98 -9.72 7.48
CA HIS A 256 -6.19 -9.49 6.04
C HIS A 256 -7.31 -10.38 5.41
N GLY A 257 -8.36 -10.66 6.19
CA GLY A 257 -9.53 -11.43 5.77
C GLY A 257 -9.52 -12.93 6.12
N GLY A 258 -8.37 -13.58 6.29
CA GLY A 258 -8.30 -15.00 6.69
C GLY A 258 -7.29 -15.84 5.91
N LYS A 259 -7.52 -17.16 5.82
CA LYS A 259 -6.59 -18.12 5.17
C LYS A 259 -6.70 -18.14 3.65
N LYS A 260 -7.80 -17.62 3.11
CA LYS A 260 -7.97 -17.24 1.71
C LYS A 260 -8.57 -15.84 1.72
N GLY A 261 -7.72 -14.85 2.00
CA GLY A 261 -8.12 -13.45 1.91
C GLY A 261 -8.29 -13.04 0.44
N PHE A 262 -8.68 -11.79 0.22
CA PHE A 262 -8.83 -11.23 -1.14
C PHE A 262 -7.52 -11.20 -1.94
N GLY A 263 -6.35 -11.33 -1.28
CA GLY A 263 -5.04 -11.50 -1.90
C GLY A 263 -4.73 -12.93 -2.36
N ASP A 264 -5.49 -13.94 -1.92
CA ASP A 264 -5.24 -15.38 -2.11
C ASP A 264 -6.21 -16.04 -3.09
N VAL A 265 -6.91 -15.25 -3.89
CA VAL A 265 -7.95 -15.69 -4.83
C VAL A 265 -7.68 -15.17 -6.24
N VAL A 266 -8.24 -15.86 -7.24
CA VAL A 266 -8.27 -15.38 -8.63
C VAL A 266 -9.42 -14.39 -8.75
N TRP A 267 -9.12 -13.21 -9.30
CA TRP A 267 -10.12 -12.21 -9.68
C TRP A 267 -10.45 -12.37 -11.18
N GLY A 268 -11.70 -12.11 -11.56
CA GLY A 268 -12.05 -11.89 -12.96
C GLY A 268 -11.47 -10.56 -13.46
N VAL A 269 -11.17 -10.45 -14.76
CA VAL A 269 -10.76 -9.20 -15.39
C VAL A 269 -11.92 -8.69 -16.23
N LYS A 270 -12.53 -7.59 -15.80
CA LYS A 270 -13.73 -7.03 -16.45
C LYS A 270 -13.41 -6.10 -17.61
N LYS A 271 -12.32 -5.32 -17.53
CA LYS A 271 -11.78 -4.47 -18.60
C LYS A 271 -10.28 -4.29 -18.41
N HIS A 272 -9.53 -4.23 -19.51
CA HIS A 272 -8.09 -3.90 -19.53
C HIS A 272 -7.78 -3.07 -20.78
N LYS A 273 -7.26 -1.85 -20.62
CA LYS A 273 -6.69 -1.02 -21.69
C LYS A 273 -5.24 -0.70 -21.34
N TYR A 274 -4.32 -1.25 -22.14
CA TYR A 274 -2.87 -1.24 -21.92
C TYR A 274 -2.26 0.17 -21.84
N ASP A 275 -2.63 1.05 -22.79
CA ASP A 275 -2.09 2.40 -22.90
C ASP A 275 -3.14 3.43 -23.39
N GLY A 276 -2.75 4.38 -24.24
CA GLY A 276 -3.60 5.46 -24.73
C GLY A 276 -3.93 6.57 -23.70
N LYS A 277 -5.00 7.32 -23.97
CA LYS A 277 -5.38 8.53 -23.20
C LYS A 277 -5.65 8.22 -21.70
N LYS A 278 -6.20 7.05 -21.36
CA LYS A 278 -6.60 6.63 -19.99
C LYS A 278 -6.38 5.11 -19.74
N PRO A 279 -5.12 4.66 -19.58
CA PRO A 279 -4.80 3.24 -19.36
C PRO A 279 -5.33 2.75 -18.02
N HIS A 280 -5.97 1.57 -17.99
CA HIS A 280 -6.59 1.02 -16.78
C HIS A 280 -6.83 -0.48 -16.84
N ILE A 281 -6.97 -1.13 -15.67
CA ILE A 281 -7.49 -2.49 -15.53
C ILE A 281 -8.51 -2.55 -14.38
N VAL A 282 -9.59 -3.29 -14.58
CA VAL A 282 -10.68 -3.50 -13.63
C VAL A 282 -10.75 -4.98 -13.26
N PHE A 283 -10.37 -5.32 -12.04
CA PHE A 283 -10.54 -6.64 -11.45
C PHE A 283 -11.88 -6.73 -10.71
N THR A 284 -12.54 -7.88 -10.75
CA THR A 284 -13.80 -8.15 -10.02
C THR A 284 -13.76 -9.49 -9.28
N TYR A 285 -14.31 -9.53 -8.06
CA TYR A 285 -14.46 -10.74 -7.26
C TYR A 285 -15.78 -10.72 -6.48
N THR A 286 -16.45 -11.87 -6.41
CA THR A 286 -17.67 -12.08 -5.62
C THR A 286 -17.34 -12.96 -4.42
N SER A 287 -17.26 -12.35 -3.24
CA SER A 287 -17.04 -13.05 -1.97
C SER A 287 -18.39 -13.53 -1.43
N PRO A 288 -18.67 -14.85 -1.37
CA PRO A 288 -19.98 -15.36 -1.00
C PRO A 288 -20.34 -15.16 0.49
N ASP A 289 -21.61 -15.39 0.83
CA ASP A 289 -22.07 -15.47 2.21
C ASP A 289 -21.34 -16.58 2.97
N GLY A 290 -20.73 -16.23 4.11
CA GLY A 290 -19.90 -17.14 4.91
C GLY A 290 -18.43 -17.22 4.49
N ASP A 291 -17.99 -16.52 3.44
CA ASP A 291 -16.57 -16.51 3.04
C ASP A 291 -15.67 -16.01 4.18
N GLN A 292 -14.64 -16.81 4.49
CA GLN A 292 -13.79 -16.73 5.68
C GLN A 292 -14.54 -16.57 7.03
N GLY A 293 -15.86 -16.74 7.08
CA GLY A 293 -16.73 -16.51 8.24
C GLY A 293 -17.51 -15.18 8.25
N PHE A 294 -17.40 -14.35 7.21
CA PHE A 294 -18.12 -13.08 7.10
C PHE A 294 -19.56 -13.24 6.54
N PRO A 295 -20.56 -12.51 7.05
CA PRO A 295 -21.94 -12.56 6.54
C PRO A 295 -22.11 -11.85 5.19
N GLY A 296 -23.04 -12.34 4.38
CA GLY A 296 -23.51 -11.70 3.15
C GLY A 296 -22.60 -11.92 1.95
N GLU A 297 -23.21 -11.96 0.77
CA GLU A 297 -22.49 -11.91 -0.50
C GLU A 297 -22.04 -10.47 -0.78
N VAL A 298 -20.77 -10.29 -1.13
CA VAL A 298 -20.18 -8.98 -1.44
C VAL A 298 -19.55 -9.04 -2.83
N ASN A 299 -20.03 -8.19 -3.73
CA ASN A 299 -19.40 -7.95 -5.02
C ASN A 299 -18.36 -6.83 -4.85
N VAL A 300 -17.14 -7.08 -5.33
CA VAL A 300 -15.95 -6.25 -5.10
C VAL A 300 -15.26 -5.95 -6.43
N THR A 301 -14.79 -4.71 -6.58
CA THR A 301 -14.10 -4.21 -7.76
C THR A 301 -12.81 -3.50 -7.36
N VAL A 302 -11.71 -3.74 -8.08
CA VAL A 302 -10.46 -2.98 -7.96
C VAL A 302 -10.09 -2.41 -9.32
N THR A 303 -10.02 -1.09 -9.43
CA THR A 303 -9.56 -0.41 -10.64
C THR A 303 -8.18 0.20 -10.40
N TYR A 304 -7.19 -0.22 -11.18
CA TYR A 304 -5.89 0.44 -11.28
C TYR A 304 -5.89 1.30 -12.55
N LYS A 305 -5.43 2.54 -12.48
CA LYS A 305 -5.51 3.50 -13.60
C LYS A 305 -4.37 4.50 -13.62
N LEU A 306 -3.86 4.80 -14.82
CA LEU A 306 -2.86 5.85 -15.05
C LEU A 306 -3.56 7.14 -15.51
N ASP A 307 -4.00 7.96 -14.55
CA ASP A 307 -4.89 9.11 -14.78
C ASP A 307 -4.19 10.24 -15.55
N LYS A 308 -3.08 10.74 -15.03
CA LYS A 308 -2.21 11.73 -15.67
C LYS A 308 -0.80 11.17 -15.81
N GLU A 309 0.12 11.98 -16.34
CA GLU A 309 1.54 11.66 -16.24
C GLU A 309 1.95 11.48 -14.78
N ASN A 310 2.70 10.41 -14.52
CA ASN A 310 3.23 10.08 -13.20
C ASN A 310 2.17 9.91 -12.07
N GLU A 311 0.89 9.70 -12.40
CA GLU A 311 -0.21 9.54 -11.44
C GLU A 311 -0.88 8.15 -11.59
N LEU A 312 -0.78 7.30 -10.56
CA LEU A 312 -1.47 6.01 -10.43
C LEU A 312 -2.62 6.12 -9.42
N SER A 313 -3.84 5.94 -9.89
CA SER A 313 -5.04 5.80 -9.05
C SER A 313 -5.34 4.33 -8.76
N VAL A 314 -5.75 4.04 -7.52
CA VAL A 314 -6.34 2.75 -7.12
C VAL A 314 -7.71 3.02 -6.51
N VAL A 315 -8.76 2.45 -7.11
CA VAL A 315 -10.15 2.58 -6.63
C VAL A 315 -10.67 1.20 -6.27
N MET A 316 -10.96 1.00 -4.99
CA MET A 316 -11.53 -0.22 -4.43
C MET A 316 -12.99 0.04 -4.05
N GLU A 317 -13.92 -0.68 -4.65
CA GLU A 317 -15.35 -0.56 -4.39
C GLU A 317 -15.95 -1.89 -4.00
N ALA A 318 -16.89 -1.89 -3.06
CA ALA A 318 -17.57 -3.11 -2.63
C ALA A 318 -19.03 -2.84 -2.25
N LYS A 319 -19.90 -3.79 -2.58
CA LYS A 319 -21.35 -3.70 -2.32
C LYS A 319 -21.87 -5.02 -1.73
N PRO A 320 -22.33 -5.04 -0.46
CA PRO A 320 -23.08 -6.17 0.05
C PRO A 320 -24.45 -6.27 -0.63
N LYS A 321 -24.84 -7.49 -0.96
CA LYS A 321 -26.06 -7.81 -1.71
C LYS A 321 -27.28 -7.92 -0.81
N ASP A 322 -27.14 -8.63 0.31
CA ASP A 322 -28.25 -9.17 1.09
C ASP A 322 -28.15 -8.94 2.60
N LYS A 323 -26.93 -8.88 3.17
CA LYS A 323 -26.70 -8.72 4.62
C LYS A 323 -25.67 -7.62 4.92
N ALA A 324 -25.84 -6.97 6.07
CA ALA A 324 -24.83 -6.09 6.63
C ALA A 324 -23.54 -6.89 6.92
N THR A 325 -22.38 -6.30 6.61
CA THR A 325 -21.06 -6.93 6.80
C THR A 325 -20.00 -5.87 7.08
N PRO A 326 -18.96 -6.16 7.88
CA PRO A 326 -17.77 -5.35 7.84
C PRO A 326 -17.10 -5.43 6.46
N ILE A 327 -16.59 -4.29 5.98
CA ILE A 327 -15.73 -4.18 4.81
C ILE A 327 -14.60 -3.19 5.16
N ASN A 328 -13.36 -3.61 4.96
CA ASN A 328 -12.17 -2.77 5.02
C ASN A 328 -11.21 -3.29 3.96
N LEU A 329 -10.98 -2.54 2.88
CA LEU A 329 -10.09 -2.97 1.80
C LEU A 329 -8.82 -2.11 1.82
N ALA A 330 -7.67 -2.73 1.60
CA ALA A 330 -6.42 -2.00 1.45
C ALA A 330 -5.53 -2.61 0.37
N HIS A 331 -4.50 -1.86 -0.04
CA HIS A 331 -3.56 -2.24 -1.08
C HIS A 331 -2.14 -2.34 -0.49
N HIS A 332 -1.56 -3.54 -0.55
CA HIS A 332 -0.42 -3.95 0.27
C HIS A 332 0.92 -3.95 -0.50
N SER A 333 1.14 -2.96 -1.37
CA SER A 333 2.47 -2.76 -1.99
C SER A 333 3.53 -2.38 -0.96
N TYR A 334 4.66 -3.07 -1.03
CA TYR A 334 5.90 -2.72 -0.33
C TYR A 334 6.73 -1.82 -1.25
N TRP A 335 6.86 -0.56 -0.88
CA TRP A 335 7.60 0.47 -1.59
C TRP A 335 9.06 0.51 -1.18
N ASN A 336 9.95 0.73 -2.14
CA ASN A 336 11.33 1.16 -1.95
C ASN A 336 11.66 2.09 -3.11
N LEU A 337 11.74 3.41 -2.85
CA LEU A 337 11.95 4.42 -3.88
C LEU A 337 13.38 4.41 -4.43
N GLY A 338 14.36 3.85 -3.72
CA GLY A 338 15.65 3.49 -4.32
C GLY A 338 15.50 2.43 -5.43
N GLY A 339 14.60 1.47 -5.21
CA GLY A 339 14.27 0.35 -6.08
C GLY A 339 14.24 -0.97 -5.29
N HIS A 340 13.52 -1.99 -5.75
CA HIS A 340 13.27 -3.22 -4.99
C HIS A 340 14.55 -3.98 -4.53
N ASN A 341 15.71 -3.70 -5.14
CA ASN A 341 17.00 -4.29 -4.82
C ASN A 341 18.02 -3.26 -4.27
N ALA A 342 17.58 -2.07 -3.85
CA ALA A 342 18.47 -0.99 -3.42
C ALA A 342 19.07 -1.17 -2.01
N GLY A 343 18.53 -2.09 -1.21
CA GLY A 343 18.88 -2.30 0.20
C GLY A 343 17.65 -2.08 1.09
N ASP A 344 17.86 -1.48 2.26
CA ASP A 344 16.79 -1.10 3.18
C ASP A 344 16.23 0.31 2.89
N ILE A 345 15.02 0.58 3.41
CA ILE A 345 14.33 1.88 3.31
C ILE A 345 14.67 2.85 4.46
N LEU A 346 15.59 2.51 5.37
CA LEU A 346 15.78 3.25 6.63
C LEU A 346 16.35 4.67 6.42
N SER A 347 16.92 4.92 5.24
CA SER A 347 17.40 6.24 4.80
C SER A 347 16.43 7.03 3.93
N GLU A 348 15.30 6.45 3.53
CA GLU A 348 14.21 7.20 2.90
C GLU A 348 13.55 8.15 3.92
N GLU A 349 13.10 9.30 3.46
CA GLU A 349 12.46 10.32 4.30
C GLU A 349 10.95 10.28 4.11
N ILE A 350 10.20 10.24 5.22
CA ILE A 350 8.74 10.18 5.21
C ILE A 350 8.11 11.32 6.02
N GLN A 351 7.00 11.85 5.51
CA GLN A 351 6.02 12.64 6.26
C GLN A 351 4.69 11.88 6.26
N ILE A 352 4.02 11.80 7.42
CA ILE A 352 2.69 11.22 7.58
C ILE A 352 1.76 12.28 8.19
N LEU A 353 0.66 12.59 7.51
CA LEU A 353 -0.35 13.56 7.95
C LEU A 353 -1.42 12.89 8.81
N GLY A 354 -0.99 12.41 9.98
CA GLY A 354 -1.85 11.89 11.03
C GLY A 354 -1.32 12.25 12.42
N SER A 355 -2.04 13.14 13.12
CA SER A 355 -1.63 13.68 14.43
C SER A 355 -1.76 12.69 15.60
N SER A 356 -2.41 11.55 15.39
CA SER A 356 -2.58 10.48 16.38
C SER A 356 -2.39 9.09 15.77
N TYR A 357 -2.24 8.08 16.60
CA TYR A 357 -2.17 6.67 16.23
C TYR A 357 -3.02 5.82 17.18
N THR A 358 -3.26 4.55 16.83
CA THR A 358 -3.95 3.58 17.69
C THR A 358 -2.93 2.61 18.32
N PRO A 359 -2.58 2.72 19.61
CA PRO A 359 -1.68 1.78 20.28
C PRO A 359 -2.21 0.34 20.23
N VAL A 360 -1.29 -0.62 20.18
CA VAL A 360 -1.60 -2.05 20.09
C VAL A 360 -1.09 -2.84 21.31
N ASP A 361 -1.69 -3.99 21.55
CA ASP A 361 -1.23 -4.99 22.53
C ASP A 361 -0.16 -5.93 21.94
N GLY A 362 0.25 -6.93 22.73
CA GLY A 362 1.23 -7.94 22.32
C GLY A 362 0.76 -8.96 21.27
N GLU A 363 -0.53 -8.96 20.89
CA GLU A 363 -1.06 -9.69 19.73
C GLU A 363 -1.33 -8.75 18.54
N LEU A 364 -0.77 -7.53 18.59
CA LEU A 364 -0.91 -6.44 17.62
C LEU A 364 -2.37 -6.00 17.39
N ILE A 365 -3.24 -6.17 18.40
CA ILE A 365 -4.62 -5.69 18.40
C ILE A 365 -4.68 -4.30 19.03
N PRO A 366 -5.35 -3.30 18.41
CA PRO A 366 -5.53 -1.99 19.02
C PRO A 366 -6.22 -2.05 20.38
N THR A 367 -5.67 -1.36 21.37
CA THR A 367 -6.20 -1.29 22.74
C THR A 367 -7.54 -0.54 22.83
N GLY A 368 -7.87 0.22 21.78
CA GLY A 368 -9.00 1.14 21.73
C GLY A 368 -8.72 2.54 22.30
N GLU A 369 -7.45 2.82 22.62
CA GLU A 369 -6.93 4.17 22.78
C GLU A 369 -6.67 4.83 21.42
N ILE A 370 -6.66 6.17 21.40
CA ILE A 370 -6.09 6.98 20.34
C ILE A 370 -5.13 7.96 21.01
N SER A 371 -3.84 7.90 20.66
CA SER A 371 -2.77 8.63 21.34
C SER A 371 -2.07 9.58 20.37
N PRO A 372 -1.64 10.78 20.80
CA PRO A 372 -0.98 11.73 19.91
C PRO A 372 0.40 11.22 19.48
N VAL A 373 0.77 11.46 18.21
CA VAL A 373 2.11 11.09 17.72
C VAL A 373 3.22 11.99 18.27
N LYS A 374 2.88 13.23 18.63
CA LYS A 374 3.83 14.29 18.96
C LYS A 374 4.76 13.91 20.12
N GLY A 375 6.07 13.94 19.87
CA GLY A 375 7.08 13.59 20.88
C GLY A 375 7.22 12.09 21.15
N THR A 376 6.65 11.22 20.31
CA THR A 376 6.83 9.76 20.34
C THR A 376 7.67 9.30 19.14
N SER A 377 8.06 8.03 19.08
CA SER A 377 8.66 7.42 17.87
C SER A 377 7.77 7.49 16.62
N TYR A 378 6.48 7.79 16.77
CA TYR A 378 5.52 7.92 15.66
C TYR A 378 5.42 9.35 15.11
N ASP A 379 6.20 10.31 15.64
CA ASP A 379 6.18 11.71 15.18
C ASP A 379 6.79 11.83 13.76
N PHE A 380 5.96 11.68 12.72
CA PHE A 380 6.31 11.91 11.31
C PHE A 380 5.51 13.07 10.69
N LEU A 381 4.99 13.98 11.52
CA LEU A 381 4.28 15.19 11.06
C LEU A 381 5.17 16.15 10.25
N GLN A 382 6.49 15.97 10.32
CA GLN A 382 7.49 16.66 9.52
C GLN A 382 8.40 15.63 8.86
N LEU A 383 8.67 15.82 7.56
CA LEU A 383 9.52 14.98 6.72
C LEU A 383 10.88 14.71 7.39
N ARG A 384 11.21 13.43 7.60
CA ARG A 384 12.48 13.00 8.20
C ARG A 384 12.85 11.56 7.81
N PRO A 385 14.14 11.16 7.88
CA PRO A 385 14.56 9.78 7.69
C PRO A 385 13.82 8.80 8.61
N ILE A 386 13.36 7.67 8.06
CA ILE A 386 12.58 6.67 8.80
C ILE A 386 13.31 6.15 10.04
N LYS A 387 14.64 5.95 9.96
CA LYS A 387 15.50 5.50 11.07
C LYS A 387 15.51 6.43 12.30
N ASP A 388 15.31 7.73 12.15
CA ASP A 388 15.72 8.71 13.16
C ASP A 388 14.89 8.59 14.46
N ASN A 389 13.64 8.12 14.34
CA ASN A 389 12.72 7.88 15.45
C ASN A 389 12.69 6.41 15.95
N MET A 390 13.37 5.46 15.30
CA MET A 390 13.18 4.00 15.51
C MET A 390 13.84 3.39 16.76
N LYS A 391 14.46 4.18 17.64
CA LYS A 391 15.37 3.70 18.70
C LYS A 391 14.76 2.61 19.61
N ASP A 392 13.50 2.78 19.99
CA ASP A 392 12.76 1.85 20.86
C ASP A 392 11.98 0.78 20.06
N LEU A 393 11.92 0.93 18.73
CA LEU A 393 11.15 0.10 17.80
C LEU A 393 12.09 -0.80 16.98
N LYS A 394 12.65 -1.83 17.63
CA LYS A 394 13.65 -2.74 17.02
C LYS A 394 13.13 -3.55 15.82
N ALA A 395 11.82 -3.77 15.72
CA ALA A 395 11.16 -4.37 14.56
C ALA A 395 10.62 -3.31 13.56
N GLY A 396 10.92 -2.03 13.80
CA GLY A 396 10.34 -0.89 13.11
C GLY A 396 8.87 -0.67 13.43
N TYR A 397 8.17 -0.06 12.49
CA TYR A 397 6.76 0.29 12.60
C TYR A 397 5.90 -0.86 12.07
N ASP A 398 4.81 -1.18 12.79
CA ASP A 398 3.61 -1.86 12.32
C ASP A 398 2.42 -1.22 13.06
N ILE A 399 1.99 -0.04 12.60
CA ILE A 399 1.05 0.80 13.36
C ILE A 399 0.05 1.53 12.47
N ASN A 400 -1.20 1.64 12.94
CA ASN A 400 -2.24 2.45 12.30
C ASN A 400 -2.20 3.89 12.81
N TYR A 401 -1.97 4.84 11.91
CA TYR A 401 -2.15 6.27 12.12
C TYR A 401 -3.63 6.65 11.94
N CYS A 402 -4.10 7.56 12.79
CA CYS A 402 -5.35 8.29 12.61
C CYS A 402 -5.05 9.52 11.74
N LEU A 403 -5.55 9.53 10.50
CA LEU A 403 -5.20 10.54 9.51
C LEU A 403 -5.98 11.84 9.69
N ASP A 404 -5.29 12.96 9.60
CA ASP A 404 -5.87 14.28 9.82
C ASP A 404 -6.86 14.68 8.69
N GLY A 405 -7.80 15.57 9.00
CA GLY A 405 -8.83 16.02 8.06
C GLY A 405 -10.05 15.08 7.99
N LYS A 406 -10.87 15.24 6.95
CA LYS A 406 -12.16 14.54 6.83
C LYS A 406 -12.03 13.25 6.02
N ALA A 407 -12.51 12.13 6.58
CA ALA A 407 -12.73 10.89 5.84
C ALA A 407 -13.74 11.06 4.70
N ASP A 408 -13.74 10.12 3.75
CA ASP A 408 -14.52 10.16 2.50
C ASP A 408 -14.20 11.35 1.57
N LYS A 409 -13.16 12.13 1.90
CA LYS A 409 -12.59 13.19 1.06
C LYS A 409 -11.12 12.91 0.77
N MET A 410 -10.77 13.05 -0.51
CA MET A 410 -9.39 12.94 -0.96
C MET A 410 -8.55 14.07 -0.35
N ARG A 411 -7.44 13.70 0.28
CA ARG A 411 -6.46 14.59 0.89
C ARG A 411 -5.08 13.96 0.80
N LYS A 412 -4.01 14.77 0.84
CA LYS A 412 -2.65 14.25 0.98
C LYS A 412 -2.51 13.54 2.33
N ILE A 413 -1.81 12.41 2.33
CA ILE A 413 -1.66 11.50 3.47
C ILE A 413 -0.18 11.27 3.77
N VAL A 414 0.63 10.98 2.75
CA VAL A 414 2.07 10.75 2.88
C VAL A 414 2.86 11.49 1.80
N GLU A 415 4.06 11.92 2.17
CA GLU A 415 5.18 12.18 1.26
C GLU A 415 6.33 11.26 1.62
N LEU A 416 6.90 10.57 0.63
CA LEU A 416 8.04 9.66 0.77
C LEU A 416 9.11 10.04 -0.27
N ILE A 417 10.39 10.07 0.13
CA ILE A 417 11.51 10.48 -0.73
C ILE A 417 12.73 9.59 -0.51
N ASP A 418 13.29 9.04 -1.59
CA ASP A 418 14.69 8.59 -1.61
C ASP A 418 15.58 9.68 -2.23
N LYS A 419 16.45 10.29 -1.41
CA LYS A 419 17.41 11.31 -1.87
C LYS A 419 18.49 10.76 -2.82
N LYS A 420 18.77 9.45 -2.80
CA LYS A 420 19.81 8.80 -3.62
C LYS A 420 19.39 8.75 -5.07
N SER A 421 18.24 8.14 -5.38
CA SER A 421 17.60 8.17 -6.70
C SER A 421 16.96 9.52 -7.03
N GLY A 422 16.60 10.31 -6.01
CA GLY A 422 15.79 11.52 -6.17
C GLY A 422 14.31 11.24 -6.44
N ARG A 423 13.83 9.99 -6.33
CA ARG A 423 12.41 9.68 -6.48
C ARG A 423 11.62 10.17 -5.27
N LYS A 424 10.51 10.84 -5.52
CA LYS A 424 9.49 11.23 -4.55
C LYS A 424 8.15 10.59 -4.92
N MET A 425 7.41 10.15 -3.90
CA MET A 425 6.04 9.66 -4.00
C MET A 425 5.15 10.45 -3.03
N GLU A 426 4.02 10.94 -3.51
CA GLU A 426 2.96 11.54 -2.70
C GLU A 426 1.73 10.63 -2.75
N LEU A 427 1.27 10.16 -1.59
CA LEU A 427 0.02 9.39 -1.47
C LEU A 427 -1.08 10.31 -0.97
N SER A 428 -2.18 10.35 -1.72
CA SER A 428 -3.46 10.96 -1.31
C SER A 428 -4.56 9.91 -1.26
N GLY A 429 -5.55 10.07 -0.38
CA GLY A 429 -6.62 9.08 -0.23
C GLY A 429 -7.81 9.56 0.59
N ASN A 430 -8.85 8.71 0.69
CA ASN A 430 -10.12 9.06 1.36
C ASN A 430 -10.36 8.36 2.72
N GLN A 431 -9.61 7.30 3.06
CA GLN A 431 -9.83 6.53 4.30
C GLN A 431 -9.49 7.32 5.57
N PRO A 432 -9.99 6.91 6.75
CA PRO A 432 -9.68 7.59 8.03
C PRO A 432 -8.30 7.23 8.60
N GLY A 433 -7.70 6.10 8.22
CA GLY A 433 -6.43 5.62 8.77
C GLY A 433 -5.42 5.16 7.73
N LEU A 434 -4.20 4.87 8.21
CA LEU A 434 -3.06 4.39 7.42
C LEU A 434 -2.26 3.39 8.27
N GLN A 435 -2.13 2.14 7.83
CA GLN A 435 -1.05 1.29 8.35
C GLN A 435 0.28 1.77 7.76
N PHE A 436 1.23 2.10 8.64
CA PHE A 436 2.63 2.25 8.28
C PHE A 436 3.38 1.03 8.81
N TYR A 437 3.79 0.15 7.90
CA TYR A 437 4.54 -1.05 8.22
C TYR A 437 5.89 -1.05 7.48
N THR A 438 7.01 -1.02 8.19
CA THR A 438 8.35 -0.89 7.57
C THR A 438 8.98 -2.24 7.20
N GLY A 439 8.20 -3.29 6.91
CA GLY A 439 8.75 -4.56 6.43
C GLY A 439 9.67 -5.28 7.43
N GLY A 440 9.59 -4.97 8.73
CA GLY A 440 10.55 -5.46 9.73
C GLY A 440 10.47 -6.96 10.04
N MET A 441 9.38 -7.63 9.61
CA MET A 441 9.22 -9.09 9.71
C MET A 441 9.61 -9.84 8.43
N LEU A 442 10.03 -9.13 7.37
CA LEU A 442 10.59 -9.76 6.17
C LEU A 442 11.88 -10.49 6.52
N LYS A 443 12.05 -11.73 6.04
CA LYS A 443 13.22 -12.55 6.34
C LYS A 443 13.52 -13.52 5.20
N ASP A 444 14.71 -13.42 4.63
CA ASP A 444 15.28 -14.35 3.64
C ASP A 444 14.35 -14.64 2.43
N ILE A 445 13.47 -13.69 2.05
CA ILE A 445 12.45 -13.92 1.02
C ILE A 445 13.07 -13.75 -0.37
N LYS A 446 13.00 -14.79 -1.20
CA LYS A 446 13.44 -14.73 -2.61
C LYS A 446 12.42 -13.96 -3.46
N GLY A 447 12.75 -12.71 -3.77
CA GLY A 447 11.97 -11.82 -4.63
C GLY A 447 12.50 -11.75 -6.07
N LYS A 448 12.12 -10.67 -6.76
CA LYS A 448 12.43 -10.43 -8.18
C LYS A 448 13.94 -10.46 -8.50
N ASN A 449 14.26 -10.94 -9.70
CA ASN A 449 15.61 -11.02 -10.25
C ASN A 449 16.62 -11.76 -9.34
N GLY A 450 16.15 -12.71 -8.53
CA GLY A 450 16.97 -13.44 -7.55
C GLY A 450 17.38 -12.63 -6.32
N THR A 451 16.78 -11.45 -6.10
CA THR A 451 17.05 -10.59 -4.93
C THR A 451 16.50 -11.25 -3.66
N THR A 452 17.27 -11.29 -2.57
CA THR A 452 16.77 -11.70 -1.25
C THR A 452 16.30 -10.46 -0.48
N TYR A 453 15.00 -10.34 -0.23
CA TYR A 453 14.44 -9.31 0.63
C TYR A 453 14.62 -9.69 2.11
N GLN A 454 15.13 -8.74 2.88
CA GLN A 454 15.34 -8.84 4.32
C GLN A 454 14.46 -7.82 5.06
N ALA A 455 14.54 -7.81 6.39
CA ALA A 455 13.89 -6.80 7.22
C ALA A 455 14.20 -5.39 6.70
N PHE A 456 13.17 -4.55 6.62
CA PHE A 456 13.26 -3.18 6.10
C PHE A 456 13.61 -3.05 4.61
N ALA A 457 13.55 -4.12 3.79
CA ALA A 457 13.77 -3.99 2.34
C ALA A 457 12.70 -3.14 1.61
N GLY A 458 11.52 -2.96 2.21
CA GLY A 458 10.44 -2.11 1.70
C GLY A 458 9.38 -1.81 2.77
N LEU A 459 8.57 -0.77 2.56
CA LEU A 459 7.52 -0.32 3.49
C LEU A 459 6.13 -0.34 2.86
N CYS A 460 5.09 -0.63 3.65
CA CYS A 460 3.69 -0.59 3.24
C CYS A 460 3.02 0.70 3.74
N LEU A 461 2.10 1.23 2.90
CA LEU A 461 1.29 2.43 3.16
C LEU A 461 -0.18 2.11 2.89
N GLU A 462 -0.75 1.24 3.73
CA GLU A 462 -2.12 0.76 3.58
C GLU A 462 -3.12 1.79 4.13
N THR A 463 -3.70 2.65 3.28
CA THR A 463 -4.84 3.46 3.73
C THR A 463 -6.04 2.54 4.02
N GLN A 464 -6.72 2.76 5.15
CA GLN A 464 -7.71 1.80 5.68
C GLN A 464 -8.66 2.44 6.71
N GLY A 465 -9.76 1.77 7.02
CA GLY A 465 -10.41 1.91 8.33
C GLY A 465 -9.55 1.30 9.44
N TYR A 466 -9.64 1.80 10.67
CA TYR A 466 -8.76 1.36 11.77
C TYR A 466 -8.86 -0.15 12.04
N PRO A 467 -7.76 -0.83 12.43
CA PRO A 467 -7.82 -2.26 12.74
C PRO A 467 -8.76 -2.54 13.91
N ASN A 468 -9.41 -3.70 13.88
CA ASN A 468 -10.34 -4.18 14.90
C ASN A 468 -11.55 -3.25 15.23
N SER A 469 -11.91 -2.25 14.39
CA SER A 469 -13.11 -1.41 14.61
C SER A 469 -14.39 -2.22 14.84
N VAL A 470 -14.52 -3.39 14.21
CA VAL A 470 -15.64 -4.32 14.40
C VAL A 470 -15.86 -4.80 15.84
N ASN A 471 -14.85 -4.64 16.71
CA ASN A 471 -14.90 -4.93 18.14
C ASN A 471 -14.69 -3.67 19.02
N ASN A 472 -14.51 -2.48 18.43
CA ASN A 472 -14.28 -1.24 19.16
C ASN A 472 -15.23 -0.11 18.71
N PRO A 473 -16.34 0.15 19.42
CA PRO A 473 -17.32 1.17 19.06
C PRO A 473 -16.83 2.62 19.20
N LYS A 474 -15.58 2.85 19.67
CA LYS A 474 -14.95 4.19 19.65
C LYS A 474 -14.31 4.53 18.31
N PHE A 475 -14.04 3.53 17.46
CA PHE A 475 -13.42 3.73 16.15
C PHE A 475 -14.48 3.94 15.05
N PRO A 476 -14.12 4.55 13.90
CA PRO A 476 -15.01 4.63 12.74
C PRO A 476 -15.51 3.24 12.33
N SER A 477 -16.83 3.14 12.09
CA SER A 477 -17.47 1.89 11.68
C SER A 477 -16.97 1.42 10.32
N GLN A 478 -16.79 0.10 10.19
CA GLN A 478 -16.51 -0.60 8.93
C GLN A 478 -17.75 -1.35 8.40
N ILE A 479 -18.90 -1.26 9.08
CA ILE A 479 -20.12 -1.97 8.68
C ILE A 479 -20.76 -1.28 7.48
N VAL A 480 -21.00 -2.06 6.43
CA VAL A 480 -21.68 -1.62 5.20
C VAL A 480 -23.02 -2.33 5.11
N GLU A 481 -24.09 -1.54 5.01
CA GLU A 481 -25.46 -2.03 4.90
C GLU A 481 -25.83 -2.37 3.44
N PRO A 482 -26.76 -3.32 3.20
CA PRO A 482 -27.29 -3.60 1.86
C PRO A 482 -27.79 -2.33 1.15
N GLY A 483 -27.48 -2.21 -0.13
CA GLY A 483 -27.79 -1.01 -0.92
C GLY A 483 -26.88 0.20 -0.67
N LYS A 484 -25.92 0.13 0.25
CA LYS A 484 -24.79 1.08 0.33
C LYS A 484 -23.57 0.53 -0.43
N THR A 485 -22.68 1.42 -0.83
CA THR A 485 -21.43 1.10 -1.52
C THR A 485 -20.26 1.59 -0.67
N TYR A 486 -19.34 0.69 -0.34
CA TYR A 486 -18.02 1.06 0.15
C TYR A 486 -17.18 1.58 -1.02
N LYS A 487 -16.52 2.74 -0.84
CA LYS A 487 -15.59 3.30 -1.82
C LYS A 487 -14.32 3.78 -1.14
N HIS A 488 -13.21 3.14 -1.48
CA HIS A 488 -11.87 3.54 -1.10
C HIS A 488 -11.13 4.02 -2.36
N THR A 489 -10.50 5.18 -2.29
CA THR A 489 -9.68 5.72 -3.37
C THR A 489 -8.32 6.15 -2.85
N MET A 490 -7.28 5.75 -3.57
CA MET A 490 -5.88 6.13 -3.40
C MET A 490 -5.39 6.79 -4.70
N LEU A 491 -4.51 7.78 -4.57
CA LEU A 491 -3.79 8.40 -5.67
C LEU A 491 -2.32 8.49 -5.27
N PHE A 492 -1.47 7.74 -5.97
CA PHE A 492 -0.02 7.81 -5.88
C PHE A 492 0.49 8.74 -6.99
N LYS A 493 1.18 9.81 -6.62
CA LYS A 493 1.82 10.73 -7.55
C LYS A 493 3.34 10.63 -7.41
N PHE A 494 4.02 10.38 -8.52
CA PHE A 494 5.47 10.21 -8.58
C PHE A 494 6.13 11.45 -9.19
N SER A 495 7.30 11.81 -8.68
CA SER A 495 8.09 12.94 -9.16
C SER A 495 9.57 12.75 -8.86
N ILE A 496 10.39 13.66 -9.40
CA ILE A 496 11.82 13.76 -9.09
C ILE A 496 12.04 15.01 -8.22
N VAL A 497 12.83 14.87 -7.17
CA VAL A 497 13.46 15.99 -6.45
C VAL A 497 14.91 16.15 -6.90
N SER A 498 15.33 17.41 -7.03
CA SER A 498 16.69 17.83 -7.44
C SER A 498 17.72 17.60 -6.34
#